data_AF-A0A2S6UCP8-F1
#
_entry.id   AF-A0A2S6UCP8-F1
#
_cell.length_a   1.000
_cell.length_b   1.000
_cell.length_c   1.000
_cell.angle_alpha   90.00
_cell.angle_beta   90.00
_cell.angle_gamma   90.00
#
_symmetry.space_group_name_H-M   'P 1'
#
loop_
_entity.id
_entity.type
_entity.pdbx_description
1 polymer ?
#
loop_
_entity_poly.entity_id
_entity_poly.type
_entity_poly.pdbx_seq_one_letter_code
_entity_poly.pdbx_strand_id
1 'polypeptide(L)'
;MDDYLFLVIFGVVAFGVIGAGLAIRNSQKKEEEERQRLTRNTRKRWAAAKNIRKINWRDQFVIDDGEIDEDHNHLLKLINEFNAGIITFIKPQQLVPVLTSFTEYTETHFKREEELQKETKFPFCAEHKEEHKALIETFNGLKLKASKVNEDNVTDVAVEIGKFLQDWLTKHVIESDLPLKAYLKRNAEEAKETDDLAEQSQPAPH
;
A
#
# COMPACT_ATOMS: atom_id res chain seq x y z
N MET A 1 73.52 26.69 -12.00
CA MET A 1 72.63 25.50 -12.08
C MET A 1 71.53 25.56 -11.02
N ASP A 2 71.60 26.47 -10.06
CA ASP A 2 70.71 26.53 -8.90
C ASP A 2 69.35 27.20 -9.16
N ASP A 3 69.26 28.12 -10.12
CA ASP A 3 68.00 28.83 -10.45
C ASP A 3 66.93 27.92 -11.09
N TYR A 4 67.35 26.93 -11.89
CA TYR A 4 66.44 25.95 -12.49
C TYR A 4 65.92 24.94 -11.47
N LEU A 5 66.73 24.57 -10.48
CA LEU A 5 66.33 23.64 -9.42
C LEU A 5 65.29 24.29 -8.49
N PHE A 6 65.46 25.58 -8.19
CA PHE A 6 64.51 26.35 -7.39
C PHE A 6 63.15 26.52 -8.10
N LEU A 7 63.15 26.83 -9.40
CA LEU A 7 61.94 26.95 -10.22
C LEU A 7 61.17 25.63 -10.35
N VAL A 8 61.86 24.50 -10.50
CA VAL A 8 61.23 23.17 -10.59
C VAL A 8 60.59 22.76 -9.25
N ILE A 9 61.24 23.01 -8.12
CA ILE A 9 60.70 22.69 -6.79
C ILE A 9 59.48 23.57 -6.47
N PHE A 10 59.55 24.88 -6.72
CA PHE A 10 58.40 25.78 -6.51
C PHE A 10 57.22 25.45 -7.43
N GLY A 11 57.49 25.07 -8.68
CA GLY A 11 56.46 24.60 -9.61
C GLY A 11 55.73 23.37 -9.07
N VAL A 12 56.47 22.32 -8.69
CA VAL A 12 55.87 21.06 -8.18
C VAL A 12 55.07 21.29 -6.89
N VAL A 13 55.57 22.11 -5.96
CA VAL A 13 54.86 22.43 -4.70
C VAL A 13 53.60 23.26 -4.98
N ALA A 14 53.66 24.26 -5.86
CA ALA A 14 52.51 25.08 -6.22
C ALA A 14 51.40 24.27 -6.90
N PHE A 15 51.75 23.36 -7.83
CA PHE A 15 50.79 22.45 -8.45
C PHE A 15 50.14 21.48 -7.45
N GLY A 16 50.91 20.97 -6.48
CA GLY A 16 50.40 20.12 -5.40
C GLY A 16 49.36 20.83 -4.51
N VAL A 17 49.61 22.09 -4.14
CA VAL A 17 48.69 22.91 -3.33
C VAL A 17 47.42 23.27 -4.12
N ILE A 18 47.54 23.60 -5.40
CA ILE A 18 46.38 23.90 -6.28
C ILE A 18 45.52 22.64 -6.47
N GLY A 19 46.13 21.47 -6.70
CA GLY A 19 45.44 20.19 -6.82
C GLY A 19 44.68 19.81 -5.55
N ALA A 20 45.29 19.97 -4.38
CA ALA A 20 44.64 19.76 -3.08
C ALA A 20 43.48 20.74 -2.84
N GLY A 21 43.67 22.03 -3.17
CA GLY A 21 42.61 23.05 -3.06
C GLY A 21 41.40 22.77 -3.96
N LEU A 22 41.63 22.30 -5.20
CA LEU A 22 40.56 21.87 -6.10
C LEU A 22 39.81 20.65 -5.57
N ALA A 23 40.52 19.66 -5.03
CA ALA A 23 39.92 18.47 -4.43
C ALA A 23 39.06 18.81 -3.21
N ILE A 24 39.54 19.67 -2.32
CA ILE A 24 38.79 20.14 -1.13
C ILE A 24 37.51 20.86 -1.56
N ARG A 25 37.59 21.80 -2.51
CA ARG A 25 36.43 22.52 -3.02
C ARG A 25 35.38 21.59 -3.63
N ASN A 26 35.82 20.58 -4.39
CA ASN A 26 34.93 19.59 -4.97
C ASN A 26 34.26 18.70 -3.90
N SER A 27 34.98 18.35 -2.83
CA SER A 27 34.41 17.61 -1.68
C SER A 27 33.33 18.43 -0.99
N GLN A 28 33.64 19.69 -0.62
CA GLN A 28 32.70 20.60 0.02
C GLN A 28 31.44 20.83 -0.82
N LYS A 29 31.60 20.95 -2.15
CA LYS A 29 30.47 21.07 -3.07
C LYS A 29 29.58 19.82 -3.05
N LYS A 30 30.16 18.62 -3.07
CA LYS A 30 29.41 17.36 -2.98
C LYS A 30 28.67 17.23 -1.64
N GLU A 31 29.33 17.57 -0.53
CA GLU A 31 28.72 17.55 0.81
C GLU A 31 27.54 18.52 0.91
N GLU A 32 27.64 19.71 0.32
CA GLU A 32 26.56 20.68 0.27
C GLU A 32 25.39 20.21 -0.60
N GLU A 33 25.67 19.66 -1.77
CA GLU A 33 24.65 19.05 -2.66
C GLU A 33 23.90 17.91 -1.94
N GLU A 34 24.62 17.07 -1.20
CA GLU A 34 24.03 15.99 -0.40
C GLU A 34 23.18 16.53 0.75
N ARG A 35 23.64 17.55 1.48
CA ARG A 35 22.87 18.20 2.55
C ARG A 35 21.57 18.81 2.03
N GLN A 36 21.63 19.48 0.88
CA GLN A 36 20.45 20.04 0.22
C GLN A 36 19.48 18.95 -0.22
N ARG A 37 19.99 17.86 -0.79
CA ARG A 37 19.20 16.67 -1.16
C ARG A 37 18.50 16.07 0.04
N LEU A 38 19.20 15.84 1.15
CA LEU A 38 18.63 15.29 2.38
C LEU A 38 17.55 16.21 2.98
N THR A 39 17.81 17.52 3.00
CA THR A 39 16.85 18.53 3.48
C THR A 39 15.58 18.52 2.63
N ARG A 40 15.73 18.50 1.29
CA ARG A 40 14.61 18.41 0.34
C ARG A 40 13.81 17.14 0.55
N ASN A 41 14.47 15.97 0.62
CA ASN A 41 13.79 14.68 0.76
C ASN A 41 13.07 14.58 2.12
N THR A 42 13.61 15.19 3.18
CA THR A 42 12.96 15.26 4.50
C THR A 42 11.71 16.14 4.47
N ARG A 43 11.80 17.34 3.87
CA ARG A 43 10.64 18.23 3.70
C ARG A 43 9.53 17.57 2.88
N LYS A 44 9.90 16.87 1.82
CA LYS A 44 8.97 16.11 0.96
C LYS A 44 8.23 15.03 1.76
N ARG A 45 8.94 14.21 2.53
CA ARG A 45 8.35 13.19 3.41
C ARG A 45 7.37 13.79 4.42
N TRP A 46 7.73 14.91 5.04
CA TRP A 46 6.86 15.59 6.00
C TRP A 46 5.60 16.17 5.33
N ALA A 47 5.76 16.81 4.17
CA ALA A 47 4.64 17.33 3.39
C ALA A 47 3.68 16.23 2.93
N ALA A 48 4.22 15.08 2.48
CA ALA A 48 3.43 13.91 2.15
C ALA A 48 2.64 13.42 3.36
N ALA A 49 3.32 13.16 4.48
CA ALA A 49 2.70 12.65 5.71
C ALA A 49 1.58 13.57 6.25
N LYS A 50 1.76 14.89 6.15
CA LYS A 50 0.75 15.88 6.59
C LYS A 50 -0.57 15.78 5.82
N ASN A 51 -0.52 15.40 4.55
CA ASN A 51 -1.70 15.35 3.68
C ASN A 51 -2.42 13.99 3.70
N ILE A 52 -1.89 13.02 4.43
CA ILE A 52 -2.49 11.70 4.55
C ILE A 52 -3.75 11.79 5.38
N ARG A 53 -4.85 11.29 4.82
CA ARG A 53 -6.13 11.15 5.51
C ARG A 53 -6.35 9.70 5.87
N LYS A 54 -6.58 9.45 7.16
CA LYS A 54 -7.02 8.15 7.65
C LYS A 54 -8.44 7.88 7.16
N ILE A 55 -8.70 6.66 6.69
CA ILE A 55 -10.06 6.18 6.46
C ILE A 55 -10.50 5.35 7.66
N ASN A 56 -11.74 5.54 8.07
CA ASN A 56 -12.36 4.73 9.11
C ASN A 56 -13.49 3.93 8.46
N TRP A 57 -13.70 2.72 8.99
CA TRP A 57 -14.89 1.93 8.71
C TRP A 57 -16.14 2.73 9.09
N ARG A 58 -17.24 2.45 8.39
CA ARG A 58 -18.52 3.14 8.52
C ARG A 58 -19.63 2.14 8.33
N ASP A 59 -20.77 2.35 8.99
CA ASP A 59 -21.94 1.46 8.92
C ASP A 59 -22.46 1.26 7.48
N GLN A 60 -22.23 2.23 6.60
CA GLN A 60 -22.57 2.15 5.17
C GLN A 60 -21.76 1.08 4.40
N PHE A 61 -20.69 0.53 4.98
CA PHE A 61 -19.87 -0.52 4.38
C PHE A 61 -20.20 -1.92 4.90
N VAL A 62 -21.11 -2.05 5.87
CA VAL A 62 -21.49 -3.34 6.47
C VAL A 62 -22.17 -4.23 5.44
N ILE A 63 -21.70 -5.46 5.29
CA ILE A 63 -22.19 -6.47 4.35
C ILE A 63 -22.85 -7.63 5.10
N ASP A 64 -22.11 -8.26 6.02
CA ASP A 64 -22.50 -9.51 6.67
C ASP A 64 -22.51 -9.43 8.21
N ASP A 65 -22.07 -8.31 8.81
CA ASP A 65 -21.83 -8.18 10.26
C ASP A 65 -20.89 -9.30 10.79
N GLY A 66 -20.03 -9.84 9.92
CA GLY A 66 -19.24 -11.05 10.15
C GLY A 66 -17.84 -10.97 9.56
N GLU A 67 -17.33 -12.12 9.08
CA GLU A 67 -15.92 -12.26 8.68
C GLU A 67 -15.53 -11.33 7.51
N ILE A 68 -16.46 -11.01 6.59
CA ILE A 68 -16.17 -10.11 5.46
C ILE A 68 -15.96 -8.67 5.98
N ASP A 69 -16.83 -8.20 6.86
CA ASP A 69 -16.70 -6.87 7.46
C ASP A 69 -15.46 -6.74 8.38
N GLU A 70 -15.09 -7.82 9.07
CA GLU A 70 -13.85 -7.92 9.84
C GLU A 70 -12.61 -7.83 8.94
N ASP A 71 -12.60 -8.55 7.83
CA ASP A 71 -11.52 -8.50 6.85
C ASP A 71 -11.37 -7.10 6.25
N HIS A 72 -12.46 -6.45 5.86
CA HIS A 72 -12.42 -5.07 5.35
C HIS A 72 -11.88 -4.07 6.38
N ASN A 73 -12.29 -4.20 7.64
CA ASN A 73 -11.72 -3.40 8.73
C ASN A 73 -10.21 -3.62 8.86
N HIS A 74 -9.76 -4.87 8.77
CA HIS A 74 -8.36 -5.22 8.84
C HIS A 74 -7.57 -4.63 7.67
N LEU A 75 -8.06 -4.77 6.43
CA LEU A 75 -7.45 -4.19 5.23
C LEU A 75 -7.36 -2.66 5.32
N LEU A 76 -8.41 -1.98 5.79
CA LEU A 76 -8.36 -0.54 6.05
C LEU A 76 -7.31 -0.17 7.09
N LYS A 77 -7.17 -0.97 8.16
CA LYS A 77 -6.13 -0.77 9.16
C LYS A 77 -4.73 -0.89 8.56
N LEU A 78 -4.47 -1.92 7.75
CA LEU A 78 -3.20 -2.10 7.04
C LEU A 78 -2.89 -0.92 6.12
N ILE A 79 -3.88 -0.42 5.38
CA ILE A 79 -3.72 0.78 4.53
C ILE A 79 -3.39 2.02 5.35
N ASN A 80 -4.08 2.21 6.47
CA ASN A 80 -3.82 3.34 7.35
C ASN A 80 -2.41 3.28 7.98
N GLU A 81 -1.95 2.08 8.35
CA GLU A 81 -0.60 1.85 8.87
C GLU A 81 0.46 2.09 7.80
N PHE A 82 0.26 1.57 6.58
CA PHE A 82 1.12 1.86 5.43
C PHE A 82 1.24 3.37 5.19
N ASN A 83 0.10 4.06 5.17
CA ASN A 83 0.06 5.51 4.98
C ASN A 83 0.77 6.27 6.11
N ALA A 84 0.51 5.92 7.38
CA ALA A 84 1.23 6.52 8.51
C ALA A 84 2.75 6.29 8.45
N GLY A 85 3.17 5.16 7.86
CA GLY A 85 4.56 4.79 7.62
C GLY A 85 5.28 5.58 6.52
N ILE A 86 4.59 6.36 5.68
CA ILE A 86 5.21 7.06 4.53
C ILE A 86 6.41 7.93 4.91
N ILE A 87 6.40 8.54 6.10
CA ILE A 87 7.51 9.37 6.58
C ILE A 87 8.78 8.56 6.88
N THR A 88 8.65 7.27 7.19
CA THR A 88 9.75 6.37 7.58
C THR A 88 10.32 5.58 6.39
N PHE A 89 9.62 5.55 5.25
CA PHE A 89 10.08 4.91 4.03
C PHE A 89 11.20 5.71 3.35
N ILE A 90 12.41 5.16 3.45
CA ILE A 90 13.64 5.67 2.85
C ILE A 90 14.24 4.70 1.84
N LYS A 91 13.85 3.41 1.87
CA LYS A 91 14.41 2.36 1.02
C LYS A 91 13.34 1.36 0.53
N PRO A 92 13.55 0.70 -0.62
CA PRO A 92 12.65 -0.34 -1.14
C PRO A 92 12.29 -1.44 -0.13
N GLN A 93 13.27 -1.84 0.69
CA GLN A 93 13.16 -2.93 1.65
C GLN A 93 12.12 -2.68 2.75
N GLN A 94 11.60 -1.45 2.84
CA GLN A 94 10.56 -1.09 3.81
C GLN A 94 9.15 -1.14 3.20
N LEU A 95 8.99 -0.86 1.89
CA LEU A 95 7.69 -0.90 1.22
C LEU A 95 7.27 -2.33 0.88
N VAL A 96 8.20 -3.10 0.29
CA VAL A 96 7.89 -4.41 -0.30
C VAL A 96 7.29 -5.37 0.73
N PRO A 97 7.84 -5.53 1.96
CA PRO A 97 7.25 -6.44 2.95
C PRO A 97 5.82 -6.07 3.34
N VAL A 98 5.53 -4.78 3.52
CA VAL A 98 4.18 -4.33 3.88
C VAL A 98 3.18 -4.64 2.75
N LEU A 99 3.58 -4.42 1.50
CA LEU A 99 2.76 -4.76 0.34
C LEU A 99 2.58 -6.25 0.15
N THR A 100 3.59 -7.06 0.46
CA THR A 100 3.49 -8.52 0.47
C THR A 100 2.44 -8.97 1.47
N SER A 101 2.54 -8.53 2.74
CA SER A 101 1.56 -8.89 3.77
C SER A 101 0.15 -8.40 3.44
N PHE A 102 0.02 -7.20 2.86
CA PHE A 102 -1.27 -6.73 2.37
C PHE A 102 -1.84 -7.63 1.27
N THR A 103 -1.02 -7.97 0.27
CA THR A 103 -1.44 -8.85 -0.84
C THR A 103 -1.90 -10.22 -0.33
N GLU A 104 -1.12 -10.84 0.57
CA GLU A 104 -1.42 -12.16 1.14
C GLU A 104 -2.72 -12.16 1.94
N TYR A 105 -2.98 -11.09 2.71
CA TYR A 105 -4.23 -10.96 3.44
C TYR A 105 -5.41 -10.80 2.47
N THR A 106 -5.28 -9.93 1.46
CA THR A 106 -6.32 -9.72 0.45
C THR A 106 -6.65 -10.99 -0.33
N GLU A 107 -5.64 -11.80 -0.71
CA GLU A 107 -5.87 -13.11 -1.33
C GLU A 107 -6.67 -14.07 -0.45
N THR A 108 -6.44 -14.02 0.87
CA THR A 108 -7.17 -14.85 1.83
C THR A 108 -8.62 -14.37 1.96
N HIS A 109 -8.81 -13.06 2.11
CA HIS A 109 -10.11 -12.42 2.14
C HIS A 109 -10.95 -12.73 0.89
N PHE A 110 -10.38 -12.57 -0.32
CA PHE A 110 -11.07 -12.89 -1.57
C PHE A 110 -11.53 -14.35 -1.65
N LYS A 111 -10.78 -15.30 -1.07
CA LYS A 111 -11.23 -16.70 -1.04
C LYS A 111 -12.48 -16.88 -0.19
N ARG A 112 -12.53 -16.26 0.99
CA ARG A 112 -13.71 -16.29 1.87
C ARG A 112 -14.91 -15.64 1.21
N GLU A 113 -14.70 -14.49 0.58
CA GLU A 113 -15.78 -13.80 -0.13
C GLU A 113 -16.30 -14.64 -1.31
N GLU A 114 -15.42 -15.21 -2.13
CA GLU A 114 -15.80 -16.09 -3.24
C GLU A 114 -16.55 -17.35 -2.76
N GLU A 115 -16.26 -17.86 -1.57
CA GLU A 115 -17.01 -18.94 -0.94
C GLU A 115 -18.41 -18.48 -0.52
N LEU A 116 -18.50 -17.35 0.17
CA LEU A 116 -19.78 -16.75 0.59
C LEU A 116 -20.67 -16.41 -0.62
N GLN A 117 -20.10 -15.86 -1.69
CA GLN A 117 -20.82 -15.55 -2.92
C GLN A 117 -21.41 -16.82 -3.58
N LYS A 118 -20.69 -17.95 -3.55
CA LYS A 118 -21.20 -19.23 -4.06
C LYS A 118 -22.34 -19.77 -3.20
N GLU A 119 -22.16 -19.77 -1.88
CA GLU A 119 -23.18 -20.24 -0.93
C GLU A 119 -24.48 -19.43 -1.05
N THR A 120 -24.34 -18.13 -1.28
CA THR A 120 -25.48 -17.24 -1.43
C THR A 120 -26.12 -17.26 -2.82
N LYS A 121 -25.55 -18.00 -3.78
CA LYS A 121 -25.93 -18.00 -5.20
C LYS A 121 -25.93 -16.59 -5.79
N PHE A 122 -24.93 -15.79 -5.43
CA PHE A 122 -24.75 -14.45 -5.94
C PHE A 122 -24.55 -14.51 -7.48
N PRO A 123 -25.33 -13.77 -8.29
CA PRO A 123 -25.29 -13.95 -9.73
C PRO A 123 -24.01 -13.41 -10.39
N PHE A 124 -23.25 -12.55 -9.72
CA PHE A 124 -22.08 -11.88 -10.26
C PHE A 124 -20.74 -12.54 -9.86
N CYS A 125 -20.74 -13.73 -9.23
CA CYS A 125 -19.54 -14.42 -8.75
C CYS A 125 -18.41 -14.50 -9.78
N ALA A 126 -18.75 -14.78 -11.04
CA ALA A 126 -17.75 -14.97 -12.09
C ALA A 126 -17.04 -13.65 -12.44
N GLU A 127 -17.79 -12.56 -12.56
CA GLU A 127 -17.25 -11.23 -12.85
C GLU A 127 -16.42 -10.71 -11.67
N HIS A 128 -16.94 -10.85 -10.46
CA HIS A 128 -16.27 -10.45 -9.22
C HIS A 128 -14.93 -11.17 -9.03
N LYS A 129 -14.89 -12.49 -9.30
CA LYS A 129 -13.65 -13.27 -9.25
C LYS A 129 -12.60 -12.82 -10.28
N GLU A 130 -13.01 -12.39 -11.46
CA GLU A 130 -12.06 -11.82 -12.44
C GLU A 130 -11.54 -10.45 -11.99
N GLU A 131 -12.37 -9.65 -11.32
CA GLU A 131 -11.92 -8.42 -10.66
C GLU A 131 -10.85 -8.73 -9.61
N HIS A 132 -11.10 -9.69 -8.71
CA HIS A 132 -10.11 -10.13 -7.70
C HIS A 132 -8.76 -10.49 -8.32
N LYS A 133 -8.76 -11.29 -9.39
CA LYS A 133 -7.51 -11.66 -10.09
C LYS A 133 -6.78 -10.44 -10.63
N ALA A 134 -7.50 -9.52 -11.28
CA ALA A 134 -6.90 -8.29 -11.83
C ALA A 134 -6.28 -7.41 -10.73
N LEU A 135 -6.88 -7.40 -9.54
CA LEU A 135 -6.39 -6.64 -8.39
C LEU A 135 -5.13 -7.24 -7.80
N ILE A 136 -5.06 -8.57 -7.67
CA ILE A 136 -3.84 -9.26 -7.24
C ILE A 136 -2.69 -8.99 -8.22
N GLU A 137 -2.94 -9.03 -9.53
CA GLU A 137 -1.93 -8.67 -10.52
C GLU A 137 -1.48 -7.21 -10.39
N THR A 138 -2.41 -6.30 -10.08
CA THR A 138 -2.07 -4.91 -9.81
C THR A 138 -1.19 -4.78 -8.57
N PHE A 139 -1.49 -5.48 -7.48
CA PHE A 139 -0.64 -5.48 -6.28
C PHE A 139 0.76 -6.05 -6.56
N ASN A 140 0.87 -7.09 -7.39
CA ASN A 140 2.16 -7.61 -7.86
C ASN A 140 2.94 -6.55 -8.65
N GLY A 141 2.26 -5.80 -9.52
CA GLY A 141 2.83 -4.65 -10.22
C GLY A 141 3.34 -3.56 -9.26
N LEU A 142 2.57 -3.25 -8.20
CA LEU A 142 2.97 -2.27 -7.18
C LEU A 142 4.18 -2.75 -6.37
N LYS A 143 4.26 -4.04 -6.02
CA LYS A 143 5.44 -4.64 -5.37
C LYS A 143 6.68 -4.51 -6.26
N LEU A 144 6.55 -4.78 -7.56
CA LEU A 144 7.65 -4.62 -8.51
C LEU A 144 8.05 -3.15 -8.70
N LYS A 145 7.10 -2.23 -8.67
CA LYS A 145 7.38 -0.78 -8.69
C LYS A 145 8.12 -0.36 -7.42
N ALA A 146 7.65 -0.82 -6.26
CA ALA A 146 8.26 -0.56 -4.97
C ALA A 146 9.69 -1.11 -4.86
N SER A 147 10.01 -2.24 -5.49
CA SER A 147 11.37 -2.82 -5.45
C SER A 147 12.40 -2.01 -6.26
N LYS A 148 11.95 -1.17 -7.19
CA LYS A 148 12.80 -0.37 -8.11
C LYS A 148 13.00 1.07 -7.64
N VAL A 149 12.49 1.45 -6.46
CA VAL A 149 12.62 2.82 -5.96
C VAL A 149 14.04 3.13 -5.50
N ASN A 150 14.36 4.42 -5.44
CA ASN A 150 15.56 4.94 -4.81
C ASN A 150 15.17 6.02 -3.78
N GLU A 151 16.14 6.56 -3.06
CA GLU A 151 15.90 7.55 -2.01
C GLU A 151 15.23 8.85 -2.49
N ASP A 152 15.27 9.16 -3.79
CA ASP A 152 14.69 10.39 -4.34
C ASP A 152 13.20 10.23 -4.71
N ASN A 153 12.79 9.03 -5.13
CA ASN A 153 11.42 8.74 -5.56
C ASN A 153 10.60 7.84 -4.61
N VAL A 154 11.24 7.22 -3.60
CA VAL A 154 10.56 6.31 -2.65
C VAL A 154 9.31 6.92 -2.02
N THR A 155 9.37 8.21 -1.65
CA THR A 155 8.22 8.91 -1.06
C THR A 155 7.07 9.09 -2.05
N ASP A 156 7.35 9.42 -3.32
CA ASP A 156 6.29 9.61 -4.32
C ASP A 156 5.60 8.28 -4.60
N VAL A 157 6.40 7.22 -4.77
CA VAL A 157 5.87 5.87 -5.02
C VAL A 157 5.07 5.38 -3.82
N ALA A 158 5.53 5.63 -2.59
CA ALA A 158 4.76 5.28 -1.40
C ALA A 158 3.41 6.01 -1.34
N VAL A 159 3.38 7.32 -1.62
CA VAL A 159 2.13 8.11 -1.66
C VAL A 159 1.19 7.59 -2.74
N GLU A 160 1.70 7.31 -3.93
CA GLU A 160 0.91 6.78 -5.04
C GLU A 160 0.28 5.43 -4.69
N ILE A 161 1.08 4.51 -4.13
CA ILE A 161 0.61 3.20 -3.70
C ILE A 161 -0.44 3.34 -2.59
N GLY A 162 -0.16 4.15 -1.57
CA GLY A 162 -1.09 4.35 -0.45
C GLY A 162 -2.44 4.93 -0.88
N LYS A 163 -2.42 5.87 -1.83
CA LYS A 163 -3.63 6.39 -2.47
C LYS A 163 -4.35 5.31 -3.27
N PHE A 164 -3.63 4.56 -4.10
CA PHE A 164 -4.23 3.49 -4.89
C PHE A 164 -4.92 2.45 -4.01
N LEU A 165 -4.27 1.94 -2.96
CA LEU A 165 -4.85 0.94 -2.07
C LEU A 165 -6.14 1.44 -1.40
N GLN A 166 -6.13 2.70 -0.97
CA GLN A 166 -7.27 3.39 -0.37
C GLN A 166 -8.45 3.54 -1.36
N ASP A 167 -8.17 4.06 -2.55
CA ASP A 167 -9.18 4.28 -3.60
C ASP A 167 -9.76 2.93 -4.06
N TRP A 168 -8.88 1.94 -4.25
CA TRP A 168 -9.24 0.59 -4.63
C TRP A 168 -10.19 -0.06 -3.62
N LEU A 169 -9.77 -0.19 -2.36
CA LEU A 169 -10.55 -0.92 -1.36
C LEU A 169 -11.93 -0.28 -1.16
N THR A 170 -11.96 1.05 -1.07
CA THR A 170 -13.22 1.78 -0.89
C THR A 170 -14.16 1.58 -2.08
N LYS A 171 -13.61 1.62 -3.30
CA LYS A 171 -14.41 1.43 -4.51
C LYS A 171 -14.93 0.01 -4.61
N HIS A 172 -14.08 -0.98 -4.39
CA HIS A 172 -14.41 -2.40 -4.46
C HIS A 172 -15.52 -2.78 -3.47
N VAL A 173 -15.36 -2.38 -2.20
CA VAL A 173 -16.39 -2.59 -1.16
C VAL A 173 -17.73 -2.00 -1.57
N ILE A 174 -17.75 -0.79 -2.12
CA ILE A 174 -19.01 -0.10 -2.47
C ILE A 174 -19.66 -0.68 -3.73
N GLU A 175 -18.87 -0.92 -4.77
CA GLU A 175 -19.38 -1.24 -6.10
C GLU A 175 -19.57 -2.73 -6.32
N SER A 176 -18.72 -3.56 -5.72
CA SER A 176 -18.66 -5.02 -5.98
C SER A 176 -19.20 -5.82 -4.78
N ASP A 177 -18.76 -5.52 -3.56
CA ASP A 177 -19.03 -6.37 -2.39
C ASP A 177 -20.39 -6.03 -1.76
N LEU A 178 -20.73 -4.75 -1.61
CA LEU A 178 -21.97 -4.29 -0.97
C LEU A 178 -23.26 -4.89 -1.57
N PRO A 179 -23.39 -5.10 -2.89
CA PRO A 179 -24.52 -5.81 -3.47
C PRO A 179 -24.81 -7.19 -2.85
N LEU A 180 -23.79 -7.91 -2.36
CA LEU A 180 -23.94 -9.22 -1.71
C LEU A 180 -24.86 -9.17 -0.48
N LYS A 181 -24.88 -8.04 0.23
CA LYS A 181 -25.73 -7.81 1.42
C LYS A 181 -27.20 -8.14 1.17
N ALA A 182 -27.73 -7.74 0.02
CA ALA A 182 -29.14 -7.97 -0.31
C ALA A 182 -29.45 -9.48 -0.46
N TYR A 183 -28.51 -10.25 -0.98
CA TYR A 183 -28.63 -11.69 -1.18
C TYR A 183 -28.49 -12.45 0.13
N LEU A 184 -27.57 -12.02 1.01
CA LEU A 184 -27.47 -12.54 2.38
C LEU A 184 -28.78 -12.37 3.14
N LYS A 185 -29.36 -11.16 3.09
CA LYS A 185 -30.64 -10.87 3.74
C LYS A 185 -31.76 -11.75 3.19
N ARG A 186 -31.88 -11.87 1.87
CA ARG A 186 -32.90 -12.71 1.23
C ARG A 186 -32.78 -14.17 1.66
N ASN A 187 -31.57 -14.74 1.61
CA ASN A 187 -31.37 -16.15 1.96
C ASN A 187 -31.65 -16.41 3.46
N ALA A 188 -31.35 -15.43 4.34
CA ALA A 188 -31.70 -15.51 5.76
C ALA A 188 -33.21 -15.45 6.01
N GLU A 189 -33.96 -14.69 5.21
CA GLU A 189 -35.44 -14.64 5.26
C GLU A 189 -36.04 -15.95 4.74
N GLU A 190 -35.55 -16.48 3.62
CA GLU A 190 -35.97 -17.77 3.06
C GLU A 190 -35.73 -18.93 4.05
N ALA A 191 -34.59 -18.95 4.73
CA ALA A 191 -34.27 -19.98 5.73
C ALA A 191 -35.26 -19.96 6.92
N LYS A 192 -35.64 -18.77 7.40
CA LYS A 192 -36.63 -18.64 8.49
C LYS A 192 -38.00 -19.13 8.05
N GLU A 193 -38.43 -18.78 6.83
CA GLU A 193 -39.71 -19.25 6.30
C GLU A 193 -39.73 -20.77 6.14
N THR A 194 -38.63 -21.40 5.74
CA THR A 194 -38.54 -22.86 5.68
C THR A 194 -38.59 -23.53 7.05
N ASP A 195 -37.96 -22.94 8.07
CA ASP A 195 -37.99 -23.46 9.44
C ASP A 195 -39.39 -23.33 10.07
N ASP A 196 -40.06 -22.19 9.89
CA ASP A 196 -41.41 -21.93 10.37
C ASP A 196 -42.43 -22.91 9.73
N LEU A 197 -42.29 -23.21 8.44
CA LEU A 197 -43.13 -24.18 7.72
C LEU A 197 -42.87 -25.63 8.18
N ALA A 198 -41.62 -25.96 8.51
CA ALA A 198 -41.24 -27.28 9.03
C ALA A 198 -41.79 -27.52 10.45
N GLU A 199 -41.77 -26.49 11.31
CA GLU A 199 -42.32 -26.56 12.68
C GLU A 199 -43.85 -26.69 12.68
N GLN A 200 -44.55 -25.96 11.80
CA GLN A 200 -46.02 -26.06 11.66
C GLN A 200 -46.51 -27.39 11.06
N SER A 201 -45.62 -28.15 10.41
CA SER A 201 -45.96 -29.43 9.78
C SER A 201 -45.73 -30.66 10.66
N GLN A 202 -45.25 -30.48 11.90
CA GLN A 202 -45.06 -31.60 12.84
C GLN A 202 -46.41 -32.10 13.39
N PRO A 203 -46.70 -33.42 13.35
CA PRO A 203 -47.95 -33.95 13.89
C PRO A 203 -48.00 -33.77 15.41
N ALA A 204 -49.14 -33.34 15.92
CA ALA A 204 -49.36 -33.13 17.35
C ALA A 204 -49.04 -34.40 18.17
N PRO A 205 -48.43 -34.27 19.36
CA PRO A 205 -48.15 -35.43 20.20
C PRO A 205 -49.48 -36.08 20.61
N HIS A 206 -49.58 -37.40 20.41
CA HIS A 206 -50.74 -38.23 20.72
C HIS A 206 -51.11 -38.23 22.21
#